data_AF-A0A4S3LEG1-F1
#
_entry.id   AF-A0A4S3LEG1-F1
#
_cell.length_a   1.000
_cell.length_b   1.000
_cell.length_c   1.000
_cell.angle_alpha   90.00
_cell.angle_beta   90.00
_cell.angle_gamma   90.00
#
_symmetry.space_group_name_H-M   'P 1'
#
loop_
_entity.id
_entity.type
_entity.pdbx_description
1 polymer ?
#
loop_
_entity_poly.entity_id
_entity_poly.type
_entity_poly.pdbx_seq_one_letter_code
_entity_poly.pdbx_strand_id
1 'polypeptide(L)'
;PAPVFRVDQALAEQAMKTPGNVVVLCAVETTLDTTRRLFEQAEKHPLAMLEVLLVAGAWEKFKQGNLAGYLQTIAAAADTAYRQGADCVALAQASMTGAAELTQIGTPLTAPVCGLRAAVSQ
;
A
#
# COMPACT_ATOMS: atom_id res chain seq x y z
N PRO A 1 -13.73 -5.88 -16.92
CA PRO A 1 -12.82 -5.67 -15.75
C PRO A 1 -13.52 -4.87 -14.64
N ALA A 2 -13.54 -5.40 -13.43
CA ALA A 2 -14.20 -4.80 -12.26
C ALA A 2 -13.51 -3.49 -11.82
N PRO A 3 -14.24 -2.55 -11.19
CA PRO A 3 -13.70 -1.25 -10.79
C PRO A 3 -12.53 -1.34 -9.81
N VAL A 4 -12.48 -2.37 -8.95
CA VAL A 4 -11.39 -2.58 -7.98
C VAL A 4 -10.03 -2.80 -8.66
N PHE A 5 -9.97 -3.64 -9.70
CA PHE A 5 -8.73 -3.90 -10.44
C PHE A 5 -8.17 -2.65 -11.13
N ARG A 6 -9.04 -1.75 -11.61
CA ARG A 6 -8.61 -0.50 -12.26
C ARG A 6 -8.00 0.49 -11.28
N VAL A 7 -8.49 0.47 -10.04
CA VAL A 7 -8.04 1.34 -8.96
C VAL A 7 -6.64 0.93 -8.49
N ASP A 8 -6.42 -0.36 -8.34
CA ASP A 8 -5.10 -0.88 -7.97
C ASP A 8 -4.08 -0.62 -9.10
N GLN A 9 -4.50 -0.70 -10.37
CA GLN A 9 -3.65 -0.38 -11.52
C GLN A 9 -3.21 1.09 -11.54
N ALA A 10 -4.12 2.03 -11.26
CA ALA A 10 -3.79 3.45 -11.23
C ALA A 10 -2.76 3.78 -10.13
N LEU A 11 -2.90 3.15 -8.96
CA LEU A 11 -1.91 3.28 -7.88
C LEU A 11 -0.54 2.75 -8.34
N ALA A 12 -0.51 1.57 -8.97
CA ALA A 12 0.70 0.95 -9.47
C ALA A 12 1.41 1.84 -10.51
N GLU A 13 0.67 2.33 -11.50
CA GLU A 13 1.21 3.23 -12.54
C GLU A 13 1.73 4.54 -11.95
N GLN A 14 1.02 5.12 -10.98
CA GLN A 14 1.46 6.36 -10.34
C GLN A 14 2.75 6.15 -9.52
N ALA A 15 2.80 5.09 -8.71
CA ALA A 15 3.97 4.80 -7.89
C ALA A 15 5.20 4.51 -8.77
N MET A 16 5.05 3.66 -9.78
CA MET A 16 6.14 3.20 -10.64
C MET A 16 6.67 4.26 -11.62
N LYS A 17 5.97 5.39 -11.79
CA LYS A 17 6.51 6.58 -12.50
C LYS A 17 7.56 7.34 -11.69
N THR A 18 7.69 7.06 -10.39
CA THR A 18 8.72 7.68 -9.55
C THR A 18 10.08 7.01 -9.82
N PRO A 19 11.14 7.77 -10.17
CA PRO A 19 12.49 7.21 -10.22
C PRO A 19 12.97 6.80 -8.81
N GLY A 20 13.84 5.79 -8.73
CA GLY A 20 14.43 5.37 -7.46
C GLY A 20 13.62 4.27 -6.76
N ASN A 21 13.69 4.25 -5.44
CA ASN A 21 13.15 3.18 -4.61
C ASN A 21 11.65 3.37 -4.36
N VAL A 22 10.85 2.47 -4.92
CA VAL A 22 9.40 2.41 -4.75
C VAL A 22 9.05 1.25 -3.82
N VAL A 23 8.60 1.56 -2.62
CA VAL A 23 8.20 0.57 -1.60
C VAL A 23 6.69 0.46 -1.53
N VAL A 24 6.15 -0.74 -1.73
CA VAL A 24 4.72 -1.02 -1.66
C VAL A 24 4.43 -1.82 -0.39
N LEU A 25 3.56 -1.29 0.46
CA LEU A 25 3.18 -1.92 1.72
C LEU A 25 1.87 -2.69 1.57
N CYS A 26 1.89 -3.94 2.02
CA CYS A 26 0.73 -4.82 2.16
C CYS A 26 0.52 -5.17 3.63
N ALA A 27 -0.71 -5.30 4.09
CA ALA A 27 -1.04 -5.85 5.40
C ALA A 27 -1.36 -7.35 5.33
N VAL A 28 -1.89 -7.83 4.20
CA VAL A 28 -2.34 -9.21 4.01
C VAL A 28 -1.30 -10.00 3.21
N GLU A 29 -0.86 -11.15 3.76
CA GLU A 29 0.17 -11.98 3.15
C GLU A 29 -0.30 -12.59 1.81
N THR A 30 -1.54 -13.07 1.74
CA THR A 30 -2.10 -13.70 0.54
C THR A 30 -2.25 -12.74 -0.65
N THR A 31 -2.19 -11.43 -0.42
CA THR A 31 -2.23 -10.43 -1.49
C THR A 31 -0.85 -10.06 -2.00
N LEU A 32 0.25 -10.46 -1.34
CA LEU A 32 1.60 -9.99 -1.63
C LEU A 32 2.04 -10.32 -3.05
N ASP A 33 1.87 -11.56 -3.50
CA ASP A 33 2.22 -11.97 -4.87
C ASP A 33 1.34 -11.28 -5.93
N THR A 34 0.05 -11.10 -5.64
CA THR A 34 -0.87 -10.45 -6.56
C THR A 34 -0.54 -8.97 -6.72
N THR A 35 -0.31 -8.27 -5.60
CA THR A 35 0.12 -6.87 -5.59
C THR A 35 1.48 -6.71 -6.27
N ARG A 36 2.44 -7.59 -5.98
CA ARG A 36 3.75 -7.58 -6.66
C ARG A 36 3.61 -7.66 -8.17
N ARG A 37 2.87 -8.64 -8.68
CA ARG A 37 2.65 -8.81 -10.12
C ARG A 37 2.00 -7.59 -10.76
N LEU A 38 1.04 -6.97 -10.08
CA LEU A 38 0.37 -5.77 -10.58
C LEU A 38 1.35 -4.60 -10.76
N PHE A 39 2.23 -4.35 -9.77
CA PHE A 39 3.22 -3.29 -9.86
C PHE A 39 4.36 -3.62 -10.82
N GLU A 40 4.74 -4.89 -10.96
CA GLU A 40 5.72 -5.33 -11.95
C GLU A 40 5.22 -5.18 -13.40
N GLN A 41 3.91 -5.28 -13.61
CA GLN A 41 3.27 -5.13 -14.93
C GLN A 41 2.96 -3.67 -15.29
N ALA A 42 3.02 -2.76 -14.31
CA ALA A 42 2.79 -1.35 -14.56
C ALA A 42 3.93 -0.76 -15.41
N GLU A 43 3.57 0.20 -16.28
CA GLU A 43 4.57 1.00 -16.97
C GLU A 43 5.38 1.77 -15.92
N LYS A 44 6.71 1.61 -15.97
CA LYS A 44 7.61 2.13 -14.93
C LYS A 44 8.70 3.03 -15.49
N HIS A 45 9.11 3.98 -14.66
CA HIS A 45 10.29 4.79 -14.95
C HIS A 45 11.53 3.87 -15.06
N PRO A 46 12.49 4.13 -15.98
CA PRO A 46 13.66 3.26 -16.16
C PRO A 46 14.51 3.05 -14.91
N LEU A 47 14.51 4.03 -14.01
CA LEU A 47 15.23 4.01 -12.73
C LEU A 47 14.38 3.52 -11.55
N ALA A 48 13.13 3.10 -11.76
CA ALA A 48 12.27 2.64 -10.67
C ALA A 48 12.66 1.23 -10.22
N MET A 49 12.89 1.08 -8.92
CA MET A 49 13.17 -0.17 -8.23
C MET A 49 12.01 -0.50 -7.30
N LEU A 50 11.29 -1.57 -7.60
CA LEU A 50 10.12 -2.01 -6.83
C LEU A 50 10.54 -2.93 -5.69
N GLU A 51 10.08 -2.61 -4.49
CA GLU A 51 10.07 -3.50 -3.33
C GLU A 51 8.65 -3.63 -2.79
N VAL A 52 8.21 -4.86 -2.48
CA VAL A 52 6.88 -5.10 -1.90
C VAL A 52 7.06 -5.78 -0.55
N LEU A 53 6.56 -5.15 0.50
CA LEU A 53 6.76 -5.55 1.88
C LEU A 53 5.44 -5.84 2.59
N LEU A 54 5.45 -6.91 3.37
CA LEU A 54 4.38 -7.21 4.32
C LEU A 54 4.61 -6.44 5.62
N VAL A 55 3.62 -5.69 6.07
CA VAL A 55 3.61 -5.05 7.38
C VAL A 55 3.13 -6.06 8.42
N ALA A 56 4.09 -6.80 8.98
CA ALA A 56 3.84 -7.84 9.96
C ALA A 56 2.99 -7.33 11.14
N GLY A 57 1.99 -8.12 11.54
CA GLY A 57 1.13 -7.83 12.69
C GLY A 57 0.05 -6.76 12.45
N ALA A 58 0.06 -6.04 11.33
CA ALA A 58 -0.99 -5.06 11.02
C ALA A 58 -2.35 -5.76 10.82
N TRP A 59 -2.40 -6.81 9.99
CA TRP A 59 -3.65 -7.52 9.72
C TRP A 59 -4.28 -8.17 10.95
N GLU A 60 -3.48 -8.68 11.87
CA GLU A 60 -3.99 -9.23 13.14
C GLU A 60 -4.70 -8.15 13.98
N LYS A 61 -4.14 -6.93 14.05
CA LYS A 61 -4.79 -5.81 14.74
C LYS A 61 -6.12 -5.44 14.09
N PHE A 62 -6.18 -5.44 12.76
CA PHE A 62 -7.43 -5.20 12.02
C PHE A 62 -8.49 -6.26 12.35
N LYS A 63 -8.13 -7.55 12.31
CA LYS A 63 -9.06 -8.66 12.66
C LYS A 63 -9.56 -8.60 14.10
N GLN A 64 -8.77 -8.03 15.02
CA GLN A 64 -9.15 -7.82 16.42
C GLN A 64 -10.03 -6.57 16.63
N GLY A 65 -10.39 -5.85 15.56
CA GLY A 65 -11.13 -4.59 15.65
C GLY A 65 -10.29 -3.38 16.09
N ASN A 66 -8.97 -3.55 16.26
CA ASN A 66 -8.06 -2.47 16.61
C ASN A 66 -7.62 -1.69 15.36
N LEU A 67 -8.55 -0.92 14.80
CA LEU A 67 -8.30 -0.09 13.61
C LEU A 67 -7.22 0.97 13.85
N ALA A 68 -7.22 1.61 15.02
CA ALA A 68 -6.21 2.62 15.35
C ALA A 68 -4.80 2.02 15.37
N GLY A 69 -4.62 0.88 16.05
CA GLY A 69 -3.36 0.17 16.08
C GLY A 69 -2.93 -0.37 14.72
N TYR A 70 -3.89 -0.79 13.89
CA TYR A 70 -3.63 -1.15 12.49
C TYR A 70 -3.03 0.02 11.71
N LEU A 71 -3.71 1.18 11.68
CA LEU A 71 -3.26 2.35 10.93
C LEU A 71 -1.91 2.88 11.45
N GLN A 72 -1.71 2.92 12.77
CA GLN A 72 -0.43 3.29 13.38
C GLN A 72 0.71 2.37 12.96
N THR A 73 0.45 1.06 12.87
CA THR A 73 1.47 0.07 12.44
C THR A 73 1.85 0.30 10.97
N ILE A 74 0.87 0.59 10.11
CA ILE A 74 1.13 0.91 8.70
C ILE A 74 1.92 2.21 8.56
N ALA A 75 1.53 3.27 9.28
CA ALA A 75 2.21 4.55 9.23
C ALA A 75 3.68 4.44 9.69
N ALA A 76 3.93 3.71 10.77
CA ALA A 76 5.29 3.45 11.25
C ALA A 76 6.15 2.66 10.24
N ALA A 77 5.54 1.73 9.50
CA ALA A 77 6.22 1.02 8.41
C ALA A 77 6.54 1.95 7.23
N ALA A 78 5.61 2.84 6.86
CA ALA A 78 5.84 3.85 5.83
C ALA A 78 6.99 4.80 6.23
N ASP A 79 6.97 5.33 7.45
CA ASP A 79 8.05 6.17 7.98
C ASP A 79 9.40 5.46 7.97
N THR A 80 9.42 4.15 8.26
CA THR A 80 10.64 3.36 8.23
C THR A 80 11.16 3.20 6.80
N ALA A 81 10.29 2.91 5.83
CA ALA A 81 10.66 2.85 4.42
C ALA A 81 11.25 4.19 3.94
N TYR A 82 10.62 5.32 4.29
CA TYR A 82 11.17 6.65 3.97
C TYR A 82 12.54 6.89 4.61
N ARG A 83 12.74 6.53 5.89
CA ARG A 83 14.06 6.63 6.55
C ARG A 83 15.13 5.77 5.89
N GLN A 84 14.74 4.66 5.29
CA GLN A 84 15.63 3.76 4.56
C GLN A 84 15.90 4.22 3.13
N GLY A 85 15.35 5.36 2.72
CA GLY A 85 15.59 5.95 1.40
C GLY A 85 14.59 5.52 0.33
N ALA A 86 13.35 5.20 0.71
CA ALA A 86 12.26 5.09 -0.25
C ALA A 86 11.93 6.47 -0.84
N ASP A 87 11.96 6.59 -2.17
CA ASP A 87 11.54 7.78 -2.90
C ASP A 87 10.01 7.85 -3.02
N CYS A 88 9.36 6.69 -3.06
CA CYS A 88 7.91 6.57 -3.04
C CYS A 88 7.49 5.40 -2.13
N VAL A 89 6.49 5.62 -1.28
CA VAL A 89 5.81 4.56 -0.55
C VAL A 89 4.36 4.49 -1.02
N ALA A 90 3.87 3.30 -1.37
CA ALA A 90 2.48 3.07 -1.76
C ALA A 90 1.79 2.11 -0.78
N LEU A 91 0.61 2.49 -0.29
CA LEU A 91 -0.24 1.67 0.54
C LEU A 91 -1.23 0.91 -0.36
N ALA A 92 -0.99 -0.39 -0.54
CA ALA A 92 -1.65 -1.18 -1.57
C ALA A 92 -3.14 -1.46 -1.32
N GLN A 93 -3.61 -1.32 -0.08
CA GLN A 93 -4.96 -1.73 0.30
C GLN A 93 -5.77 -0.54 0.82
N ALA A 94 -7.02 -0.41 0.37
CA ALA A 94 -7.90 0.71 0.75
C ALA A 94 -8.12 0.84 2.27
N SER A 95 -8.03 -0.24 3.03
CA SER A 95 -8.09 -0.17 4.50
C SER A 95 -6.94 0.65 5.10
N MET A 96 -5.82 0.77 4.39
CA MET A 96 -4.60 1.46 4.83
C MET A 96 -4.66 2.98 4.63
N THR A 97 -5.64 3.52 3.91
CA THR A 97 -5.66 4.95 3.51
C THR A 97 -5.51 5.90 4.71
N GLY A 98 -6.15 5.60 5.85
CA GLY A 98 -6.03 6.43 7.06
C GLY A 98 -4.62 6.47 7.69
N ALA A 99 -3.71 5.60 7.27
CA ALA A 99 -2.32 5.60 7.75
C ALA A 99 -1.49 6.70 7.08
N ALA A 100 -1.90 7.18 5.89
CA ALA A 100 -1.20 8.28 5.22
C ALA A 100 -1.23 9.57 6.06
N GLU A 101 -2.33 9.85 6.75
CA GLU A 101 -2.48 11.00 7.66
C GLU A 101 -1.65 10.86 8.95
N LEU A 102 -1.27 9.63 9.31
CA LEU A 102 -0.47 9.33 10.49
C LEU A 102 1.03 9.22 10.20
N THR A 103 1.42 9.23 8.93
CA THR A 103 2.83 9.13 8.51
C THR A 103 3.50 10.48 8.74
N GLN A 104 4.71 10.48 9.31
CA GLN A 104 5.38 11.69 9.77
C GLN A 104 6.50 12.18 8.85
N ILE A 105 7.11 11.27 8.07
CA ILE A 105 8.32 11.56 7.29
C ILE A 105 8.01 11.89 5.84
N GLY A 106 6.97 11.27 5.29
CA GLY A 106 6.55 11.46 3.92
C GLY A 106 5.05 11.27 3.78
N THR A 107 4.55 11.47 2.57
CA THR A 107 3.14 11.27 2.24
C THR A 107 3.03 10.06 1.31
N PRO A 108 2.65 8.88 1.84
CA PRO A 108 2.53 7.70 1.01
C PRO A 108 1.34 7.81 0.05
N LEU A 109 1.49 7.25 -1.14
CA LEU A 109 0.39 7.10 -2.09
C LEU A 109 -0.60 6.07 -1.53
N THR A 110 -1.88 6.34 -1.68
CA THR A 110 -2.93 5.42 -1.21
C THR A 110 -3.75 4.93 -2.38
N ALA A 111 -4.14 3.65 -2.35
CA ALA A 111 -5.22 3.18 -3.22
C ALA A 111 -6.47 4.06 -3.00
N PRO A 112 -7.17 4.50 -4.07
CA PRO A 112 -8.49 5.11 -3.93
C PRO A 112 -9.41 4.23 -3.08
N VAL A 113 -10.21 4.84 -2.20
CA VAL A 113 -11.18 4.15 -1.35
C VAL A 113 -12.35 3.65 -2.20
N CYS A 114 -12.14 2.64 -3.04
CA CYS A 114 -13.22 1.95 -3.71
C CYS A 114 -13.74 0.83 -2.81
N GLY A 115 -14.54 1.26 -1.84
CA GLY A 115 -15.61 0.45 -1.24
C GLY A 115 -15.15 -0.75 -0.41
N LEU A 116 -14.69 -0.48 0.81
CA LEU A 116 -14.81 -1.42 1.95
C LEU A 116 -16.30 -1.76 2.29
N ARG A 117 -17.23 -1.58 1.34
CA ARG A 117 -18.67 -1.87 1.44
C ARG A 117 -19.05 -3.24 0.86
N ALA A 118 -18.12 -4.01 0.31
CA ALA A 118 -18.42 -5.35 -0.24
C ALA A 118 -18.11 -6.53 0.70
N ALA A 119 -17.53 -6.31 1.89
CA ALA A 119 -17.14 -7.40 2.81
C ALA A 119 -17.94 -7.42 4.14
N VAL A 120 -18.98 -6.59 4.28
CA VAL A 120 -19.85 -6.57 5.48
C VAL A 120 -21.33 -6.81 5.15
N SER A 121 -21.64 -7.24 3.93
CA SER A 121 -23.00 -7.63 3.54
C SER A 121 -22.93 -8.66 2.42
N GLN A 122 -22.88 -9.94 2.82
CA GLN A 122 -23.53 -11.14 2.27
C GLN A 122 -22.73 -12.35 2.76
#